data_AF-A0A1R3JN43-F1
#
_entry.id   AF-A0A1R3JN43-F1
#
_cell.length_a   1.000
_cell.length_b   1.000
_cell.length_c   1.000
_cell.angle_alpha   90.00
_cell.angle_beta   90.00
_cell.angle_gamma   90.00
#
_symmetry.space_group_name_H-M   'P 1'
#
loop_
_entity.id
_entity.type
_entity.pdbx_description
1 polymer ?
#
loop_
_entity_poly.entity_id
_entity_poly.type
_entity_poly.pdbx_seq_one_letter_code
_entity_poly.pdbx_strand_id
1 'polypeptide(L)'
;MEAAATATATVVGSSMALRRPSSCVTRSALLAANGPHFQRFASKPGLPFPIKHYSSVSYSKPQNRKVALGGKRGMVVRASSSSPDSGEPSAPVAPLQMESPIGQFLSQILASHPHLVPAAVEQQLEQLQTDRDAEEKKEDPPASGTDLVLYRRIAEVKANERKKALEEILYALVVQKFMDANVSLVPAISPSSTDPSGRVDTWSSQEEKLEQLHSPEAYEMIQNHLALILGNRLGDSTSVAQISKLRVGQVYAASVMYGYFLKRVDQRFQLEKTMKILPNASDGDENNIEQAVGDDRRPAGLGNSYEAASSHPEVSSWAGGISSGGFGSGIKPSRLRTYVMSFDGETLQRYATIRSKEAVSIIEKHTEALFGRPEIVITPQGTVDSSKEELIKISFGGLKRLVLEAVTFGSFLWDVESYVDSRYHFVMN
;
A
#
# COMPACT_ATOMS: atom_id res chain seq x y z
N MET A 1 -3.38 55.83 54.52
CA MET A 1 -2.32 56.19 53.55
C MET A 1 -1.04 55.63 54.14
N GLU A 2 -0.51 54.56 53.52
CA GLU A 2 0.77 53.86 53.81
C GLU A 2 1.01 53.33 55.24
N ALA A 3 1.68 52.19 55.50
CA ALA A 3 2.43 51.23 54.69
C ALA A 3 2.49 49.87 55.43
N ALA A 4 2.82 48.82 54.66
CA ALA A 4 3.67 47.64 54.91
C ALA A 4 4.21 47.35 56.33
N ALA A 5 4.61 46.15 56.74
CA ALA A 5 4.51 44.75 56.35
C ALA A 5 5.31 43.97 57.44
N THR A 6 5.12 42.64 57.50
CA THR A 6 6.01 41.61 58.09
C THR A 6 6.25 41.56 59.61
N ALA A 7 5.85 40.43 60.23
CA ALA A 7 6.69 39.68 61.17
C ALA A 7 6.15 38.25 61.42
N THR A 8 7.09 37.31 61.42
CA THR A 8 7.02 35.85 61.63
C THR A 8 6.87 35.44 63.10
N ALA A 9 6.25 34.29 63.39
CA ALA A 9 6.60 33.48 64.58
C ALA A 9 6.17 32.00 64.44
N THR A 10 7.07 31.13 64.89
CA THR A 10 7.08 29.65 64.89
C THR A 10 6.65 29.10 66.27
N VAL A 11 6.29 27.81 66.38
CA VAL A 11 6.39 26.84 67.54
C VAL A 11 5.18 25.87 67.50
N VAL A 12 5.31 24.60 67.08
CA VAL A 12 5.76 23.36 67.76
C VAL A 12 4.74 22.78 68.77
N GLY A 13 4.35 21.50 68.55
CA GLY A 13 3.68 20.64 69.54
C GLY A 13 3.04 19.36 68.98
N SER A 14 3.75 18.22 69.01
CA SER A 14 3.34 16.82 68.69
C SER A 14 2.42 16.22 69.79
N SER A 15 1.82 15.01 69.80
CA SER A 15 1.97 13.73 69.07
C SER A 15 0.79 12.75 69.40
N MET A 16 0.81 11.56 68.75
CA MET A 16 0.16 10.26 69.04
C MET A 16 -1.05 9.90 68.14
N ALA A 17 -0.89 9.09 67.07
CA ALA A 17 -0.73 7.61 66.98
C ALA A 17 -2.07 6.88 67.22
N LEU A 18 -2.56 5.82 66.54
CA LEU A 18 -2.17 4.83 65.53
C LEU A 18 -3.45 4.57 64.66
N ARG A 19 -3.53 3.98 63.45
CA ARG A 19 -2.95 2.77 62.87
C ARG A 19 -2.96 2.84 61.32
N ARG A 20 -2.03 2.09 60.74
CA ARG A 20 -1.53 1.94 59.36
C ARG A 20 -2.03 0.59 58.77
N PRO A 21 -1.66 0.11 57.55
CA PRO A 21 -1.56 0.66 56.18
C PRO A 21 -2.39 -0.14 55.14
N SER A 22 -2.39 0.27 53.86
CA SER A 22 -1.77 -0.57 52.83
C SER A 22 -1.38 0.27 51.61
N SER A 23 -0.10 0.25 51.29
CA SER A 23 0.53 0.88 50.14
C SER A 23 1.21 -0.22 49.33
N CYS A 24 1.20 -0.16 48.00
CA CYS A 24 2.45 -0.32 47.26
C CYS A 24 2.34 0.15 45.81
N VAL A 25 3.23 1.08 45.47
CA VAL A 25 3.77 1.33 44.14
C VAL A 25 5.03 0.47 44.03
N THR A 26 5.17 -0.31 42.96
CA THR A 26 6.47 -0.87 42.52
C THR A 26 6.40 -1.14 41.01
N ARG A 27 7.12 -0.36 40.18
CA ARG A 27 8.42 -0.74 39.57
C ARG A 27 8.45 -2.19 39.07
N SER A 28 8.44 -2.37 37.75
CA SER A 28 8.82 -3.65 37.12
C SER A 28 10.31 -3.66 36.81
N ALA A 29 11.00 -4.65 37.35
CA ALA A 29 12.43 -4.85 37.28
C ALA A 29 12.79 -5.78 36.11
N LEU A 30 13.90 -5.45 35.47
CA LEU A 30 14.71 -6.35 34.66
C LEU A 30 15.13 -7.58 35.49
N LEU A 31 14.99 -8.77 34.91
CA LEU A 31 15.76 -9.94 35.31
C LEU A 31 16.34 -10.61 34.07
N ALA A 32 17.67 -10.62 34.04
CA ALA A 32 18.51 -11.41 33.15
C ALA A 32 18.70 -12.82 33.75
N ALA A 33 18.86 -13.81 32.87
CA ALA A 33 19.42 -15.11 33.21
C ALA A 33 20.43 -15.52 32.11
N ASN A 34 21.69 -15.73 32.52
CA ASN A 34 22.76 -16.43 31.78
C ASN A 34 22.75 -17.91 32.23
N GLY A 35 23.10 -18.97 31.50
CA GLY A 35 23.69 -19.29 30.18
C GLY A 35 23.59 -20.85 30.01
N PRO A 36 24.44 -21.60 29.26
CA PRO A 36 25.44 -21.26 28.24
C PRO A 36 25.36 -22.09 26.92
N HIS A 37 26.22 -21.72 25.95
CA HIS A 37 26.68 -22.43 24.74
C HIS A 37 25.69 -22.70 23.58
N PHE A 38 25.73 -21.85 22.54
CA PHE A 38 26.32 -22.20 21.22
C PHE A 38 26.59 -20.92 20.41
N GLN A 39 27.66 -20.96 19.64
CA GLN A 39 28.39 -19.80 19.13
C GLN A 39 27.74 -19.16 17.90
N ARG A 40 27.84 -17.83 17.90
CA ARG A 40 27.30 -16.82 16.98
C ARG A 40 27.99 -16.87 15.62
N PHE A 41 27.22 -16.92 14.53
CA PHE A 41 27.58 -16.26 13.27
C PHE A 41 26.46 -15.31 12.89
N ALA A 42 26.80 -14.02 12.87
CA ALA A 42 25.91 -12.93 12.51
C ALA A 42 26.30 -12.43 11.13
N SER A 43 25.34 -12.38 10.21
CA SER A 43 25.35 -11.50 9.03
C SER A 43 23.90 -11.26 8.61
N LYS A 44 23.34 -10.11 8.99
CA LYS A 44 22.16 -9.51 8.35
C LYS A 44 22.66 -8.48 7.30
N PRO A 45 21.86 -8.09 6.29
CA PRO A 45 20.78 -7.13 6.52
C PRO A 45 19.45 -7.61 5.91
N GLY A 46 18.55 -8.10 6.75
CA GLY A 46 17.13 -8.24 6.40
C GLY A 46 16.37 -7.07 7.00
N LEU A 47 15.71 -6.29 6.15
CA LEU A 47 14.73 -5.26 6.54
C LEU A 47 13.60 -5.93 7.35
N PRO A 48 13.30 -5.50 8.59
CA PRO A 48 12.08 -5.90 9.26
C PRO A 48 11.05 -4.77 9.15
N PHE A 49 10.00 -4.97 8.35
CA PHE A 49 8.78 -4.19 8.46
C PHE A 49 7.88 -4.83 9.53
N PRO A 50 7.62 -4.18 10.69
CA PRO A 50 6.54 -4.61 11.55
C PRO A 50 5.26 -3.91 11.09
N ILE A 51 4.38 -4.67 10.44
CA ILE A 51 2.97 -4.28 10.30
C ILE A 51 2.39 -4.26 11.71
N LYS A 52 2.22 -3.05 12.28
CA LYS A 52 1.41 -2.88 13.48
C LYS A 52 -0.04 -3.07 13.07
N HIS A 53 -0.57 -4.26 13.29
CA HIS A 53 -1.99 -4.55 13.20
C HIS A 53 -2.74 -3.68 14.22
N TYR A 54 -3.48 -2.67 13.74
CA TYR A 54 -4.51 -2.02 14.54
C TYR A 54 -5.74 -2.94 14.56
N SER A 55 -5.82 -3.80 15.58
CA SER A 55 -7.02 -4.60 15.84
C SER A 55 -8.08 -3.72 16.52
N SER A 56 -9.14 -3.37 15.79
CA SER A 56 -10.37 -2.83 16.39
C SER A 56 -11.13 -3.98 17.05
N VAL A 57 -11.04 -4.07 18.39
CA VAL A 57 -11.79 -5.05 19.19
C VAL A 57 -13.12 -4.42 19.59
N SER A 58 -14.21 -4.81 18.93
CA SER A 58 -15.56 -4.50 19.39
C SER A 58 -16.00 -5.54 20.43
N TYR A 59 -16.18 -5.11 21.68
CA TYR A 59 -16.74 -5.95 22.75
C TYR A 59 -18.26 -6.08 22.60
N SER A 60 -18.75 -7.25 22.18
CA SER A 60 -20.16 -7.63 22.36
C SER A 60 -20.36 -8.24 23.75
N LYS A 61 -21.05 -7.54 24.65
CA LYS A 61 -21.50 -8.12 25.93
C LYS A 61 -22.69 -9.07 25.70
N PRO A 62 -22.75 -10.21 26.40
CA PRO A 62 -23.92 -11.08 26.37
C PRO A 62 -24.91 -10.64 27.45
N GLN A 63 -26.19 -10.45 27.11
CA GLN A 63 -27.26 -10.44 28.10
C GLN A 63 -28.43 -11.29 27.62
N ASN A 64 -28.59 -12.44 28.28
CA ASN A 64 -29.80 -13.23 28.26
C ASN A 64 -30.85 -12.60 29.17
N ARG A 65 -32.07 -12.36 28.66
CA ARG A 65 -33.30 -12.66 29.39
C ARG A 65 -34.50 -12.71 28.44
N LYS A 66 -35.05 -13.93 28.30
CA LYS A 66 -36.40 -14.19 27.78
C LYS A 66 -37.43 -13.53 28.70
N VAL A 67 -38.34 -12.75 28.13
CA VAL A 67 -39.73 -12.65 28.59
C VAL A 67 -40.61 -12.53 27.36
N ALA A 68 -41.46 -13.54 27.14
CA ALA A 68 -42.48 -13.54 26.11
C ALA A 68 -43.75 -12.93 26.67
N LEU A 69 -44.41 -12.01 25.96
CA LEU A 69 -45.85 -11.75 26.05
C LEU A 69 -46.33 -10.77 24.98
N GLY A 70 -47.38 -11.18 24.26
CA GLY A 70 -48.44 -10.27 23.77
C GLY A 70 -48.26 -9.67 22.38
N GLY A 71 -48.80 -10.35 21.37
CA GLY A 71 -48.89 -9.84 20.01
C GLY A 71 -49.86 -8.67 19.84
N LYS A 72 -49.46 -7.70 19.01
CA LYS A 72 -50.35 -6.86 18.22
C LYS A 72 -49.76 -6.77 16.80
N ARG A 73 -50.55 -7.17 15.81
CA ARG A 73 -50.20 -7.07 14.38
C ARG A 73 -50.00 -5.59 14.02
N GLY A 74 -48.75 -5.17 13.85
CA GLY A 74 -48.38 -3.91 13.20
C GLY A 74 -48.18 -4.16 11.72
N MET A 75 -48.96 -3.49 10.88
CA MET A 75 -48.80 -3.50 9.43
C MET A 75 -47.53 -2.72 9.08
N VAL A 76 -46.47 -3.42 8.66
CA VAL A 76 -45.26 -2.78 8.11
C VAL A 76 -45.48 -2.61 6.62
N VAL A 77 -45.69 -1.37 6.19
CA VAL A 77 -45.71 -1.01 4.76
C VAL A 77 -44.26 -0.91 4.31
N ARG A 78 -43.77 -1.93 3.60
CA ARG A 78 -42.51 -1.89 2.85
C ARG A 78 -42.80 -1.22 1.51
N ALA A 79 -42.39 0.04 1.36
CA ALA A 79 -42.32 0.67 0.06
C ALA A 79 -41.22 -0.02 -0.76
N SER A 80 -41.62 -0.94 -1.64
CA SER A 80 -40.73 -1.46 -2.68
C SER A 80 -40.88 -0.52 -3.86
N SER A 81 -39.87 0.31 -4.13
CA SER A 81 -39.76 1.05 -5.38
C SER A 81 -39.39 0.06 -6.48
N SER A 82 -40.38 -0.68 -6.98
CA SER A 82 -40.25 -1.38 -8.26
C SER A 82 -40.32 -0.34 -9.35
N SER A 83 -39.16 0.20 -9.75
CA SER A 83 -39.04 0.86 -11.04
C SER A 83 -38.96 -0.25 -12.09
N PRO A 84 -39.84 -0.26 -13.10
CA PRO A 84 -39.68 -1.11 -14.26
C PRO A 84 -38.76 -0.38 -15.22
N ASP A 85 -37.48 -0.73 -15.23
CA ASP A 85 -36.75 -0.66 -16.50
C ASP A 85 -35.78 -1.82 -16.61
N SER A 86 -35.92 -2.52 -17.72
CA SER A 86 -35.17 -3.70 -18.10
C SER A 86 -33.78 -3.31 -18.58
N GLY A 87 -32.80 -3.57 -17.73
CA GLY A 87 -31.40 -3.73 -18.11
C GLY A 87 -30.79 -4.73 -17.13
N GLU A 88 -30.08 -5.73 -17.63
CA GLU A 88 -29.23 -6.54 -16.75
C GLU A 88 -28.41 -5.62 -15.83
N PRO A 89 -28.18 -5.95 -14.55
CA PRO A 89 -27.29 -5.14 -13.72
C PRO A 89 -25.93 -5.12 -14.42
N SER A 90 -25.60 -3.99 -15.05
CA SER A 90 -24.30 -3.80 -15.70
C SER A 90 -23.23 -4.15 -14.69
N ALA A 91 -22.31 -5.04 -15.06
CA ALA A 91 -21.25 -5.47 -14.16
C ALA A 91 -20.56 -4.23 -13.55
N PRO A 92 -20.26 -4.24 -12.25
CA PRO A 92 -19.66 -3.08 -11.61
C PRO A 92 -18.32 -2.75 -12.26
N VAL A 93 -18.09 -1.47 -12.56
CA VAL A 93 -16.88 -0.97 -13.24
C VAL A 93 -15.61 -1.33 -12.47
N ALA A 94 -15.70 -1.38 -11.15
CA ALA A 94 -14.60 -1.72 -10.26
C ALA A 94 -15.07 -2.60 -9.08
N PRO A 95 -14.17 -3.36 -8.44
CA PRO A 95 -14.54 -4.27 -7.35
C PRO A 95 -15.09 -3.57 -6.10
N LEU A 96 -14.51 -2.43 -5.72
CA LEU A 96 -14.96 -1.68 -4.54
C LEU A 96 -16.14 -0.79 -4.91
N GLN A 97 -17.25 -0.93 -4.18
CA GLN A 97 -18.44 -0.11 -4.36
C GLN A 97 -18.33 1.19 -3.58
N MET A 98 -18.75 2.30 -4.20
CA MET A 98 -18.78 3.62 -3.56
C MET A 98 -20.17 3.86 -2.96
N GLU A 99 -20.23 4.18 -1.68
CA GLU A 99 -21.46 4.21 -0.90
C GLU A 99 -21.90 5.61 -0.50
N SER A 100 -20.99 6.59 -0.44
CA SER A 100 -21.36 7.97 -0.13
C SER A 100 -22.18 8.58 -1.28
N PRO A 101 -22.96 9.66 -1.03
CA PRO A 101 -23.69 10.35 -2.09
C PRO A 101 -22.77 10.82 -3.23
N ILE A 102 -21.58 11.31 -2.89
CA ILE A 102 -20.56 11.77 -3.84
C ILE A 102 -20.02 10.57 -4.63
N GLY A 103 -19.72 9.47 -3.94
CA GLY A 103 -19.26 8.25 -4.57
C GLY A 103 -20.28 7.66 -5.54
N GLN A 104 -21.55 7.55 -5.16
CA GLN A 104 -22.61 7.07 -6.04
C GLN A 104 -22.77 7.95 -7.29
N PHE A 105 -22.70 9.27 -7.11
CA PHE A 105 -22.70 10.23 -8.22
C PHE A 105 -21.50 10.00 -9.17
N LEU A 106 -20.29 9.87 -8.63
CA LEU A 106 -19.09 9.61 -9.42
C LEU A 106 -19.11 8.23 -10.09
N SER A 107 -19.66 7.19 -9.45
CA SER A 107 -19.90 5.87 -10.05
C SER A 107 -20.79 5.98 -11.28
N GLN A 108 -21.85 6.78 -11.22
CA GLN A 108 -22.75 6.99 -12.35
C GLN A 108 -22.07 7.74 -13.50
N ILE A 109 -21.24 8.74 -13.19
CA ILE A 109 -20.46 9.45 -14.22
C ILE A 109 -19.40 8.54 -14.83
N LEU A 110 -18.69 7.74 -14.04
CA LEU A 110 -17.74 6.73 -14.53
C LEU A 110 -18.40 5.75 -15.50
N ALA A 111 -19.64 5.33 -15.23
CA ALA A 111 -20.35 4.41 -16.11
C ALA A 111 -20.90 5.08 -17.39
N SER A 112 -21.34 6.34 -17.31
CA SER A 112 -22.05 7.01 -18.41
C SER A 112 -21.17 7.96 -19.25
N HIS A 113 -20.36 8.80 -18.60
CA HIS A 113 -19.54 9.84 -19.22
C HIS A 113 -18.17 9.96 -18.52
N PRO A 114 -17.24 9.00 -18.72
CA PRO A 114 -15.95 8.98 -18.01
C PRO A 114 -15.12 10.26 -18.18
N HIS A 115 -15.23 10.92 -19.33
CA HIS A 115 -14.51 12.16 -19.63
C HIS A 115 -14.95 13.37 -18.76
N LEU A 116 -16.12 13.30 -18.11
CA LEU A 116 -16.61 14.35 -17.22
C LEU A 116 -16.16 14.15 -15.77
N VAL A 117 -15.57 13.00 -15.42
CA VAL A 117 -15.14 12.70 -14.05
C VAL A 117 -14.18 13.74 -13.46
N PRO A 118 -13.14 14.24 -14.17
CA PRO A 118 -12.23 15.21 -13.59
C PRO A 118 -12.91 16.53 -13.23
N ALA A 119 -13.82 17.00 -14.09
CA ALA A 119 -14.60 18.23 -13.86
C ALA A 119 -15.60 18.06 -12.71
N ALA A 120 -16.28 16.90 -12.66
CA ALA A 120 -17.20 16.59 -11.57
C ALA A 120 -16.45 16.50 -10.23
N VAL A 121 -15.28 15.88 -10.20
CA VAL A 121 -14.44 15.79 -8.99
C VAL A 121 -14.00 17.18 -8.51
N GLU A 122 -13.58 18.06 -9.41
CA GLU A 122 -13.19 19.43 -9.05
C GLU A 122 -14.32 20.17 -8.34
N GLN A 123 -15.54 20.09 -8.89
CA GLN A 123 -16.74 20.68 -8.25
C GLN A 123 -17.02 20.06 -6.87
N GLN A 124 -16.87 18.75 -6.71
CA GLN A 124 -17.09 18.09 -5.41
C GLN A 124 -16.02 18.46 -4.37
N LEU A 125 -14.78 18.64 -4.78
CA LEU A 125 -13.70 19.09 -3.89
C LEU A 125 -13.91 20.53 -3.42
N GLU A 126 -14.32 21.43 -4.32
CA GLU A 126 -14.67 22.81 -3.97
C GLU A 126 -15.83 22.88 -2.98
N GLN A 127 -16.86 22.05 -3.17
CA GLN A 127 -17.98 21.94 -2.26
C GLN A 127 -17.53 21.45 -0.88
N LEU A 128 -16.73 20.37 -0.82
CA LEU A 128 -16.17 19.86 0.44
C LEU A 128 -15.32 20.90 1.18
N GLN A 129 -14.55 21.70 0.43
CA GLN A 129 -13.75 22.78 1.00
C GLN A 129 -14.64 23.88 1.57
N THR A 130 -15.65 24.30 0.83
CA THR A 130 -16.62 25.32 1.26
C THR A 130 -17.35 24.89 2.53
N ASP A 131 -17.77 23.63 2.59
CA ASP A 131 -18.46 23.07 3.75
C ASP A 131 -17.54 22.99 4.98
N ARG A 132 -16.28 22.57 4.80
CA ARG A 132 -15.27 22.58 5.86
C ARG A 132 -15.03 23.99 6.41
N ASP A 133 -14.82 24.96 5.54
CA ASP A 133 -14.52 26.34 5.95
C ASP A 133 -15.75 27.02 6.60
N ALA A 134 -16.96 26.63 6.21
CA ALA A 134 -18.20 27.07 6.85
C ALA A 134 -18.39 26.45 8.25
N GLU A 135 -17.90 25.22 8.46
CA GLU A 135 -17.90 24.57 9.77
C GLU A 135 -16.91 25.24 10.73
N GLU A 136 -15.69 25.53 10.28
CA GLU A 136 -14.67 26.23 11.09
C GLU A 136 -15.14 27.61 11.54
N LYS A 137 -15.92 28.31 10.70
CA LYS A 137 -16.49 29.63 11.03
C LYS A 137 -17.69 29.57 11.98
N LYS A 138 -18.31 28.39 12.19
CA LYS A 138 -19.50 28.20 13.04
C LYS A 138 -19.17 27.75 14.46
N GLU A 139 -17.89 27.62 14.82
CA GLU A 139 -17.45 27.32 16.19
C GLU A 139 -17.59 28.53 17.13
N ASP A 140 -18.83 28.98 17.38
CA ASP A 140 -19.14 29.79 18.56
C ASP A 140 -19.21 28.85 19.80
N PRO A 141 -18.63 29.22 20.96
CA PRO A 141 -18.55 28.30 22.10
C PRO A 141 -19.94 28.03 22.73
N PRO A 142 -20.36 26.75 22.88
CA PRO A 142 -21.64 26.40 23.51
C PRO A 142 -21.69 26.72 25.01
N ALA A 143 -22.86 27.15 25.48
CA ALA A 143 -23.09 27.59 26.86
C ALA A 143 -23.30 26.44 27.89
N SER A 144 -23.38 25.17 27.48
CA SER A 144 -23.75 24.05 28.36
C SER A 144 -22.93 22.76 28.10
N GLY A 145 -22.62 22.02 29.18
CA GLY A 145 -21.81 20.80 29.16
C GLY A 145 -22.34 19.66 28.31
N THR A 146 -23.66 19.47 28.23
CA THR A 146 -24.28 18.43 27.37
C THR A 146 -24.28 18.81 25.90
N ASP A 147 -24.46 20.10 25.59
CA ASP A 147 -24.39 20.60 24.21
C ASP A 147 -22.97 20.44 23.66
N LEU A 148 -21.94 20.70 24.46
CA LEU A 148 -20.54 20.49 24.08
C LEU A 148 -20.27 19.05 23.59
N VAL A 149 -20.86 18.04 24.25
CA VAL A 149 -20.70 16.62 23.84
C VAL A 149 -21.43 16.33 22.54
N LEU A 150 -22.64 16.88 22.36
CA LEU A 150 -23.43 16.71 21.14
C LEU A 150 -22.71 17.35 19.93
N TYR A 151 -22.26 18.60 20.05
CA TYR A 151 -21.52 19.30 18.99
C TYR A 151 -20.22 18.57 18.64
N ARG A 152 -19.49 18.07 19.65
CA ARG A 152 -18.30 17.23 19.41
C ARG A 152 -18.64 16.01 18.57
N ARG A 153 -19.71 15.29 18.91
CA ARG A 153 -20.09 14.08 18.17
C ARG A 153 -20.57 14.39 16.75
N ILE A 154 -21.28 15.49 16.56
CA ILE A 154 -21.70 15.97 15.24
C ILE A 154 -20.46 16.31 14.39
N ALA A 155 -19.49 17.02 14.95
CA ALA A 155 -18.23 17.34 14.27
C ALA A 155 -17.44 16.08 13.90
N GLU A 156 -17.36 15.09 14.80
CA GLU A 156 -16.74 13.79 14.51
C GLU A 156 -17.42 13.05 13.35
N VAL A 157 -18.76 13.03 13.31
CA VAL A 157 -19.51 12.40 12.22
C VAL A 157 -19.26 13.13 10.90
N LYS A 158 -19.33 14.47 10.88
CA LYS A 158 -19.05 15.28 9.69
C LYS A 158 -17.63 15.09 9.17
N ALA A 159 -16.64 15.04 10.06
CA ALA A 159 -15.26 14.75 9.67
C ALA A 159 -15.11 13.35 9.05
N ASN A 160 -15.81 12.34 9.59
CA ASN A 160 -15.82 11.00 9.03
C ASN A 160 -16.54 10.93 7.67
N GLU A 161 -17.63 11.67 7.49
CA GLU A 161 -18.34 11.78 6.21
C GLU A 161 -17.46 12.44 5.15
N ARG A 162 -16.78 13.55 5.49
CA ARG A 162 -15.81 14.22 4.61
C ARG A 162 -14.66 13.28 4.23
N LYS A 163 -14.12 12.52 5.20
CA LYS A 163 -13.09 11.52 4.96
C LYS A 163 -13.57 10.42 4.00
N LYS A 164 -14.77 9.88 4.22
CA LYS A 164 -15.36 8.85 3.34
C LYS A 164 -15.57 9.38 1.92
N ALA A 165 -16.07 10.60 1.77
CA ALA A 165 -16.23 11.24 0.47
C ALA A 165 -14.88 11.38 -0.25
N LEU A 166 -13.84 11.82 0.46
CA LEU A 166 -12.50 11.98 -0.10
C LEU A 166 -11.88 10.65 -0.54
N GLU A 167 -12.05 9.58 0.26
CA GLU A 167 -11.62 8.23 -0.11
C GLU A 167 -12.28 7.75 -1.41
N GLU A 168 -13.58 7.99 -1.58
CA GLU A 168 -14.32 7.59 -2.77
C GLU A 168 -13.99 8.47 -3.99
N ILE A 169 -13.71 9.76 -3.81
CA ILE A 169 -13.18 10.63 -4.87
C ILE A 169 -11.83 10.11 -5.39
N LEU A 170 -10.90 9.81 -4.48
CA LEU A 170 -9.59 9.25 -4.84
C LEU A 170 -9.75 7.92 -5.57
N TYR A 171 -10.62 7.03 -5.07
CA TYR A 171 -10.87 5.75 -5.72
C TYR A 171 -11.47 5.91 -7.12
N ALA A 172 -12.46 6.80 -7.30
CA ALA A 172 -13.07 7.08 -8.60
C ALA A 172 -12.03 7.55 -9.64
N LEU A 173 -11.11 8.43 -9.23
CA LEU A 173 -10.02 8.90 -10.09
C LEU A 173 -9.02 7.78 -10.43
N VAL A 174 -8.70 6.88 -9.50
CA VAL A 174 -7.85 5.71 -9.80
C VAL A 174 -8.54 4.79 -10.81
N VAL A 175 -9.83 4.51 -10.63
CA VAL A 175 -10.62 3.71 -11.60
C VAL A 175 -10.61 4.39 -12.96
N GLN A 176 -10.80 5.71 -13.02
CA GLN A 176 -10.72 6.48 -14.26
C GLN A 176 -9.37 6.30 -14.97
N LYS A 177 -8.25 6.34 -14.24
CA LYS A 177 -6.91 6.12 -14.81
C LYS A 177 -6.77 4.75 -15.48
N PHE A 178 -7.35 3.70 -14.90
CA PHE A 178 -7.39 2.38 -15.52
C PHE A 178 -8.26 2.36 -16.79
N MET A 179 -9.41 3.06 -16.77
CA MET A 179 -10.28 3.19 -17.94
C MET A 179 -9.59 3.94 -19.09
N ASP A 180 -8.92 5.06 -18.79
CA ASP A 180 -8.16 5.86 -19.76
C ASP A 180 -7.03 5.03 -20.39
N ALA A 181 -6.41 4.15 -19.60
CA ALA A 181 -5.39 3.20 -20.05
C ALA A 181 -5.95 1.98 -20.81
N ASN A 182 -7.28 1.85 -20.93
CA ASN A 182 -7.96 0.67 -21.51
C ASN A 182 -7.53 -0.65 -20.85
N VAL A 183 -7.37 -0.63 -19.52
CA VAL A 183 -7.08 -1.79 -18.68
C VAL A 183 -8.27 -2.03 -17.75
N SER A 184 -8.79 -3.26 -17.77
CA SER A 184 -9.91 -3.64 -16.89
C SER A 184 -9.35 -4.09 -15.54
N LEU A 185 -9.88 -3.55 -14.45
CA LEU A 185 -9.54 -4.01 -13.10
C LEU A 185 -9.98 -5.47 -12.91
N VAL A 186 -9.18 -6.23 -12.15
CA VAL A 186 -9.53 -7.60 -11.76
C VAL A 186 -10.83 -7.58 -10.93
N PRO A 187 -11.84 -8.39 -11.28
CA PRO A 187 -13.08 -8.50 -10.50
C PRO A 187 -12.85 -9.21 -9.16
N ALA A 188 -13.81 -9.11 -8.25
CA ALA A 188 -13.77 -9.80 -6.96
C ALA A 188 -13.52 -11.31 -7.13
N ILE A 189 -12.51 -11.82 -6.44
CA ILE A 189 -12.06 -13.21 -6.50
C ILE A 189 -12.96 -14.04 -5.61
N SER A 190 -14.06 -14.49 -6.18
CA SER A 190 -14.95 -15.49 -5.60
C SER A 190 -14.78 -16.83 -6.34
N PRO A 191 -14.95 -17.97 -5.67
CA PRO A 191 -14.99 -19.27 -6.35
C PRO A 191 -16.12 -19.22 -7.37
N SER A 192 -15.76 -19.13 -8.65
CA SER A 192 -16.72 -19.11 -9.74
C SER A 192 -17.38 -20.48 -9.84
N SER A 193 -18.70 -20.54 -9.70
CA SER A 193 -19.48 -21.77 -9.90
C SER A 193 -19.53 -22.21 -11.37
N THR A 194 -19.03 -21.37 -12.29
CA THR A 194 -19.20 -21.52 -13.74
C THR A 194 -18.02 -22.15 -14.46
N ASP A 195 -16.82 -22.20 -13.84
CA ASP A 195 -15.65 -22.86 -14.44
C ASP A 195 -15.46 -24.28 -13.84
N PRO A 196 -15.56 -25.36 -14.64
CA PRO A 196 -15.30 -26.72 -14.15
C PRO A 196 -13.85 -26.93 -13.68
N SER A 197 -12.90 -26.06 -14.08
CA SER A 197 -11.52 -26.08 -13.59
C SER A 197 -11.38 -25.59 -12.14
N GLY A 198 -12.33 -24.76 -11.68
CA GLY A 198 -12.26 -24.07 -10.40
C GLY A 198 -11.14 -23.03 -10.33
N ARG A 199 -10.68 -22.53 -11.49
CA ARG A 199 -9.61 -21.53 -11.62
C ARG A 199 -10.20 -20.13 -11.49
N VAL A 200 -9.51 -19.23 -10.78
CA VAL A 200 -10.05 -17.88 -10.50
C VAL A 200 -9.58 -16.81 -11.49
N ASP A 201 -8.55 -17.08 -12.29
CA ASP A 201 -7.86 -16.12 -13.15
C ASP A 201 -8.19 -16.29 -14.64
N THR A 202 -9.47 -16.36 -14.98
CA THR A 202 -9.97 -16.34 -16.37
C THR A 202 -9.99 -14.92 -16.97
N TRP A 203 -9.23 -13.99 -16.39
CA TRP A 203 -9.18 -12.59 -16.82
C TRP A 203 -8.36 -12.42 -18.11
N SER A 204 -8.72 -11.44 -18.94
CA SER A 204 -8.05 -11.07 -20.21
C SER A 204 -6.52 -10.93 -20.10
N SER A 205 -5.71 -11.39 -21.06
CA SER A 205 -4.28 -11.03 -21.00
C SER A 205 -4.10 -9.54 -21.33
N GLN A 206 -3.73 -8.74 -20.32
CA GLN A 206 -3.50 -7.28 -20.44
C GLN A 206 -2.12 -6.88 -19.90
N GLU A 207 -1.22 -7.86 -19.74
CA GLU A 207 0.10 -7.64 -19.14
C GLU A 207 0.88 -6.56 -19.89
N GLU A 208 1.02 -6.67 -21.22
CA GLU A 208 1.76 -5.70 -22.04
C GLU A 208 1.27 -4.24 -21.86
N LYS A 209 -0.05 -4.03 -21.73
CA LYS A 209 -0.61 -2.70 -21.47
C LYS A 209 -0.20 -2.17 -20.10
N LEU A 210 -0.20 -3.03 -19.08
CA LEU A 210 0.24 -2.67 -17.74
C LEU A 210 1.74 -2.32 -17.72
N GLU A 211 2.55 -3.01 -18.53
CA GLU A 211 3.99 -2.75 -18.64
C GLU A 211 4.26 -1.37 -19.26
N GLN A 212 3.52 -0.99 -20.29
CA GLN A 212 3.64 0.31 -20.99
C GLN A 212 3.25 1.53 -20.15
N LEU A 213 2.60 1.35 -19.00
CA LEU A 213 2.21 2.45 -18.11
C LEU A 213 3.35 2.95 -17.20
N HIS A 214 4.48 2.24 -17.19
CA HIS A 214 5.64 2.57 -16.35
C HIS A 214 6.82 3.03 -17.20
N SER A 215 7.68 3.88 -16.63
CA SER A 215 8.95 4.25 -17.27
C SER A 215 9.81 2.99 -17.45
N PRO A 216 10.73 2.95 -18.43
CA PRO A 216 11.60 1.78 -18.60
C PRO A 216 12.41 1.48 -17.34
N GLU A 217 12.91 2.50 -16.64
CA GLU A 217 13.67 2.30 -15.40
C GLU A 217 12.79 1.80 -14.24
N ALA A 218 11.53 2.25 -14.14
CA ALA A 218 10.58 1.72 -13.19
C ALA A 218 10.23 0.27 -13.53
N TYR A 219 9.99 -0.05 -14.80
CA TYR A 219 9.63 -1.39 -15.23
C TYR A 219 10.74 -2.42 -14.93
N GLU A 220 12.02 -2.06 -15.05
CA GLU A 220 13.12 -2.91 -14.58
C GLU A 220 13.02 -3.23 -13.07
N MET A 221 12.63 -2.25 -12.25
CA MET A 221 12.39 -2.48 -10.83
C MET A 221 11.17 -3.39 -10.59
N ILE A 222 10.10 -3.23 -11.38
CA ILE A 222 8.91 -4.08 -11.35
C ILE A 222 9.27 -5.53 -11.71
N GLN A 223 10.11 -5.76 -12.71
CA GLN A 223 10.58 -7.09 -13.07
C GLN A 223 11.35 -7.76 -11.92
N ASN A 224 12.18 -6.99 -11.19
CA ASN A 224 12.84 -7.50 -9.99
C ASN A 224 11.83 -7.87 -8.89
N HIS A 225 10.80 -7.05 -8.68
CA HIS A 225 9.71 -7.33 -7.72
C HIS A 225 8.93 -8.59 -8.11
N LEU A 226 8.61 -8.76 -9.39
CA LEU A 226 7.98 -9.97 -9.93
C LEU A 226 8.85 -11.20 -9.73
N ALA A 227 10.17 -11.10 -9.97
CA ALA A 227 11.11 -12.19 -9.74
C ALA A 227 11.18 -12.61 -8.26
N LEU A 228 11.06 -11.66 -7.32
CA LEU A 228 11.01 -11.96 -5.89
C LEU A 228 9.72 -12.71 -5.48
N ILE A 229 8.59 -12.39 -6.11
CA ILE A 229 7.29 -13.00 -5.80
C ILE A 229 7.13 -14.37 -6.48
N LEU A 230 7.47 -14.46 -7.77
CA LEU A 230 7.25 -15.63 -8.62
C LEU A 230 8.45 -16.58 -8.65
N GLY A 231 9.65 -16.11 -8.28
CA GLY A 231 10.89 -16.88 -8.32
C GLY A 231 11.16 -17.44 -9.71
N ASN A 232 11.55 -18.71 -9.78
CA ASN A 232 11.86 -19.41 -11.03
C ASN A 232 10.63 -19.69 -11.91
N ARG A 233 9.42 -19.27 -11.50
CA ARG A 233 8.16 -19.47 -12.23
C ARG A 233 7.74 -18.24 -13.03
N LEU A 234 8.56 -17.19 -13.07
CA LEU A 234 8.28 -15.94 -13.79
C LEU A 234 7.96 -16.16 -15.28
N GLY A 235 8.59 -17.15 -15.93
CA GLY A 235 8.37 -17.48 -17.34
C GLY A 235 7.31 -18.56 -17.59
N ASP A 236 6.74 -19.17 -16.55
CA ASP A 236 5.78 -20.28 -16.67
C ASP A 236 4.35 -19.78 -16.44
N SER A 237 3.76 -19.10 -17.43
CA SER A 237 2.44 -18.48 -17.28
C SER A 237 1.29 -19.48 -17.16
N THR A 238 1.45 -20.71 -17.65
CA THR A 238 0.37 -21.70 -17.76
C THR A 238 0.21 -22.58 -16.53
N SER A 239 1.26 -22.75 -15.74
CA SER A 239 1.23 -23.61 -14.56
C SER A 239 0.33 -23.01 -13.48
N VAL A 240 -0.45 -23.88 -12.83
CA VAL A 240 -1.45 -23.52 -11.83
C VAL A 240 -0.96 -23.93 -10.45
N ALA A 241 -1.08 -23.02 -9.50
CA ALA A 241 -0.78 -23.25 -8.10
C ALA A 241 -2.05 -23.11 -7.26
N GLN A 242 -2.11 -23.89 -6.18
CA GLN A 242 -3.10 -23.70 -5.14
C GLN A 242 -2.46 -22.87 -4.02
N ILE A 243 -2.94 -21.65 -3.82
CA ILE A 243 -2.35 -20.68 -2.90
C ILE A 243 -3.44 -20.18 -1.96
N SER A 244 -3.07 -19.91 -0.70
CA SER A 244 -3.94 -19.24 0.25
C SER A 244 -4.39 -17.87 -0.28
N LYS A 245 -5.71 -17.63 -0.29
CA LYS A 245 -6.30 -16.36 -0.69
C LYS A 245 -5.77 -15.19 0.14
N LEU A 246 -5.58 -15.43 1.45
CA LEU A 246 -4.96 -14.48 2.36
C LEU A 246 -3.54 -14.11 1.90
N ARG A 247 -2.74 -15.11 1.51
CA ARG A 247 -1.36 -14.87 1.03
C ARG A 247 -1.34 -14.08 -0.28
N VAL A 248 -2.26 -14.37 -1.21
CA VAL A 248 -2.37 -13.59 -2.45
C VAL A 248 -2.79 -12.15 -2.15
N GLY A 249 -3.74 -11.94 -1.24
CA GLY A 249 -4.14 -10.60 -0.78
C GLY A 249 -3.00 -9.82 -0.12
N GLN A 250 -2.16 -10.48 0.69
CA GLN A 250 -0.96 -9.86 1.26
C GLN A 250 0.04 -9.43 0.19
N VAL A 251 0.29 -10.29 -0.80
CA VAL A 251 1.17 -9.97 -1.94
C VAL A 251 0.60 -8.82 -2.76
N TYR A 252 -0.71 -8.78 -2.97
CA TYR A 252 -1.39 -7.69 -3.67
C TYR A 252 -1.19 -6.36 -2.93
N ALA A 253 -1.58 -6.29 -1.64
CA ALA A 253 -1.43 -5.06 -0.84
C ALA A 253 0.03 -4.59 -0.75
N ALA A 254 0.99 -5.52 -0.56
CA ALA A 254 2.41 -5.21 -0.57
C ALA A 254 2.88 -4.65 -1.92
N SER A 255 2.35 -5.17 -3.03
CA SER A 255 2.67 -4.70 -4.38
C SER A 255 2.05 -3.33 -4.68
N VAL A 256 0.87 -3.02 -4.13
CA VAL A 256 0.29 -1.67 -4.18
C VAL A 256 1.19 -0.67 -3.45
N MET A 257 1.62 -0.99 -2.23
CA MET A 257 2.56 -0.13 -1.48
C MET A 257 3.89 0.04 -2.22
N TYR A 258 4.39 -1.02 -2.84
CA TYR A 258 5.59 -0.97 -3.66
C TYR A 258 5.42 -0.06 -4.89
N GLY A 259 4.31 -0.16 -5.61
CA GLY A 259 4.01 0.71 -6.75
C GLY A 259 3.90 2.18 -6.36
N TYR A 260 3.25 2.47 -5.23
CA TYR A 260 3.17 3.82 -4.68
C TYR A 260 4.57 4.39 -4.37
N PHE A 261 5.42 3.62 -3.68
CA PHE A 261 6.81 3.99 -3.44
C PHE A 261 7.59 4.21 -4.75
N LEU A 262 7.51 3.26 -5.67
CA LEU A 262 8.27 3.26 -6.91
C LEU A 262 7.95 4.48 -7.76
N LYS A 263 6.66 4.83 -7.89
CA LYS A 263 6.22 6.00 -8.64
C LYS A 263 6.80 7.30 -8.10
N ARG A 264 6.87 7.46 -6.78
CA ARG A 264 7.46 8.64 -6.13
C ARG A 264 8.94 8.79 -6.44
N VAL A 265 9.68 7.70 -6.32
CA VAL A 265 11.11 7.69 -6.59
C VAL A 265 11.36 7.92 -8.08
N ASP A 266 10.64 7.24 -8.96
CA ASP A 266 10.79 7.40 -10.41
C ASP A 266 10.52 8.84 -10.84
N GLN A 267 9.45 9.49 -10.37
CA GLN A 267 9.19 10.90 -10.68
C GLN A 267 10.35 11.82 -10.24
N ARG A 268 10.89 11.60 -9.03
CA ARG A 268 12.04 12.37 -8.56
C ARG A 268 13.29 12.11 -9.40
N PHE A 269 13.54 10.84 -9.72
CA PHE A 269 14.67 10.42 -10.54
C PHE A 269 14.60 11.03 -11.95
N GLN A 270 13.45 10.97 -12.62
CA GLN A 270 13.26 11.57 -13.96
C GLN A 270 13.42 13.08 -13.92
N LEU A 271 12.94 13.74 -12.86
CA LEU A 271 13.12 15.17 -12.66
C LEU A 271 14.60 15.54 -12.48
N GLU A 272 15.33 14.85 -11.61
CA GLU A 272 16.77 15.09 -11.40
C GLU A 272 17.62 14.73 -12.63
N LYS A 273 17.21 13.71 -13.40
CA LYS A 273 17.78 13.36 -14.70
C LYS A 273 17.62 14.51 -15.69
N THR A 274 16.42 15.07 -15.79
CA THR A 274 16.11 16.20 -16.69
C THR A 274 16.83 17.48 -16.27
N MET A 275 16.97 17.71 -14.95
CA MET A 275 17.69 18.86 -14.41
C MET A 275 19.22 18.71 -14.44
N LYS A 276 19.76 17.57 -14.90
CA LYS A 276 21.20 17.23 -14.91
C LYS A 276 21.87 17.32 -13.53
N ILE A 277 21.10 17.03 -12.47
CA ILE A 277 21.58 17.06 -11.08
C ILE A 277 22.05 15.67 -10.63
N LEU A 278 21.70 14.62 -11.37
CA LEU A 278 22.14 13.26 -11.06
C LEU A 278 23.68 13.19 -11.03
N PRO A 279 24.29 12.59 -9.99
CA PRO A 279 25.73 12.41 -9.93
C PRO A 279 26.17 11.62 -11.17
N ASN A 280 26.94 12.29 -12.04
CA ASN A 280 27.42 11.86 -13.36
C ASN A 280 27.47 10.33 -13.54
N ALA A 281 26.40 9.76 -14.09
CA ALA A 281 26.54 8.58 -14.93
C ALA A 281 26.92 9.12 -16.30
N SER A 282 28.23 9.16 -16.58
CA SER A 282 28.83 9.35 -17.91
C SER A 282 27.82 9.22 -19.05
N ASP A 283 27.51 10.33 -19.72
CA ASP A 283 26.81 10.39 -21.01
C ASP A 283 27.71 9.72 -22.08
N GLY A 284 27.85 8.40 -21.99
CA GLY A 284 28.46 7.55 -23.00
C GLY A 284 27.41 6.57 -23.45
N ASP A 285 27.03 6.66 -24.72
CA ASP A 285 26.09 5.80 -25.44
C ASP A 285 24.60 6.05 -25.17
N GLU A 286 24.07 7.09 -25.79
CA GLU A 286 22.80 7.06 -26.54
C GLU A 286 22.66 8.43 -27.23
N ASN A 287 22.68 8.43 -28.57
CA ASN A 287 22.43 9.56 -29.49
C ASN A 287 23.66 10.32 -30.03
N ASN A 288 24.36 9.73 -31.02
CA ASN A 288 24.78 10.39 -32.28
C ASN A 288 25.75 9.49 -33.07
N ILE A 289 25.25 8.68 -34.00
CA ILE A 289 26.00 8.31 -35.20
C ILE A 289 25.05 8.43 -36.40
N GLU A 290 24.81 9.68 -36.81
CA GLU A 290 24.54 10.02 -38.21
C GLU A 290 25.39 11.25 -38.56
N GLN A 291 25.93 11.22 -39.78
CA GLN A 291 26.78 12.23 -40.47
C GLN A 291 28.30 12.14 -40.21
N ALA A 292 29.09 11.47 -41.05
CA ALA A 292 29.48 11.78 -42.44
C ALA A 292 30.50 12.93 -42.58
N VAL A 293 31.79 12.58 -42.68
CA VAL A 293 32.87 13.13 -43.55
C VAL A 293 33.96 12.04 -43.47
N GLY A 294 34.41 11.36 -44.52
CA GLY A 294 34.91 11.90 -45.77
C GLY A 294 36.44 11.83 -45.75
N ASP A 295 36.96 10.79 -46.39
CA ASP A 295 38.22 10.76 -47.13
C ASP A 295 39.50 10.12 -46.53
N ASP A 296 40.16 9.49 -47.50
CA ASP A 296 41.19 8.48 -47.60
C ASP A 296 42.55 8.80 -46.97
N ARG A 297 43.24 7.78 -46.42
CA ARG A 297 44.63 7.39 -46.80
C ARG A 297 45.16 6.24 -45.93
N ARG A 298 45.22 5.04 -46.49
CA ARG A 298 46.19 3.98 -46.11
C ARG A 298 47.61 4.40 -46.58
N PRO A 299 48.68 3.91 -45.93
CA PRO A 299 49.32 2.71 -46.47
C PRO A 299 49.80 1.70 -45.41
N ALA A 300 49.99 0.49 -45.92
CA ALA A 300 50.37 -0.75 -45.25
C ALA A 300 51.81 -0.77 -44.68
N GLY A 301 52.04 -1.68 -43.73
CA GLY A 301 53.38 -2.14 -43.36
C GLY A 301 53.35 -3.33 -42.40
N LEU A 302 53.69 -4.52 -42.94
CA LEU A 302 54.42 -5.65 -42.32
C LEU A 302 53.97 -6.13 -40.92
N GLY A 303 53.44 -7.33 -40.71
CA GLY A 303 54.01 -8.62 -41.09
C GLY A 303 54.59 -9.30 -39.84
N ASN A 304 53.94 -10.36 -39.36
CA ASN A 304 54.54 -11.67 -39.01
C ASN A 304 53.72 -12.45 -37.97
N SER A 305 53.50 -13.71 -38.32
CA SER A 305 52.88 -14.78 -37.55
C SER A 305 53.95 -15.60 -36.83
N TYR A 306 53.69 -16.08 -35.61
CA TYR A 306 54.05 -17.44 -35.17
C TYR A 306 53.33 -17.85 -33.87
N GLU A 307 52.92 -19.12 -33.86
CA GLU A 307 52.27 -19.88 -32.80
C GLU A 307 53.22 -20.40 -31.70
N ALA A 308 52.60 -20.72 -30.55
CA ALA A 308 52.77 -21.88 -29.67
C ALA A 308 54.13 -22.25 -29.05
N ALA A 309 54.13 -22.43 -27.71
CA ALA A 309 54.42 -23.74 -27.09
C ALA A 309 54.17 -23.73 -25.57
N SER A 310 53.38 -24.72 -25.15
CA SER A 310 53.02 -25.11 -23.79
C SER A 310 54.08 -25.97 -23.10
N SER A 311 54.13 -25.98 -21.76
CA SER A 311 54.47 -27.20 -20.99
C SER A 311 53.91 -27.16 -19.56
N HIS A 312 52.84 -27.92 -19.35
CA HIS A 312 52.34 -28.55 -18.10
C HIS A 312 53.24 -29.78 -17.74
N PRO A 313 53.01 -30.67 -16.73
CA PRO A 313 51.95 -30.79 -15.69
C PRO A 313 52.36 -31.37 -14.26
N GLU A 314 51.36 -31.43 -13.36
CA GLU A 314 51.05 -32.47 -12.33
C GLU A 314 51.88 -32.60 -11.02
N VAL A 315 51.34 -32.80 -9.80
CA VAL A 315 50.08 -33.44 -9.34
C VAL A 315 49.55 -32.86 -7.99
N SER A 316 48.22 -32.67 -7.95
CA SER A 316 47.19 -32.90 -6.92
C SER A 316 47.49 -33.01 -5.41
N SER A 317 46.77 -32.23 -4.59
CA SER A 317 45.88 -32.76 -3.51
C SER A 317 44.92 -31.71 -2.94
N TRP A 318 43.70 -32.16 -2.69
CA TRP A 318 42.45 -31.43 -2.45
C TRP A 318 42.39 -30.53 -1.19
N ALA A 319 41.83 -29.32 -1.35
CA ALA A 319 40.92 -28.69 -0.39
C ALA A 319 40.13 -27.51 -1.03
N GLY A 320 38.96 -27.82 -1.60
CA GLY A 320 37.75 -27.01 -1.46
C GLY A 320 37.69 -25.58 -2.00
N GLY A 321 38.20 -25.29 -3.20
CA GLY A 321 37.82 -24.08 -3.94
C GLY A 321 36.50 -24.30 -4.67
N ILE A 322 35.38 -23.84 -4.09
CA ILE A 322 34.10 -23.84 -4.80
C ILE A 322 34.20 -22.94 -6.03
N SER A 323 34.06 -23.57 -7.19
CA SER A 323 33.97 -22.93 -8.50
C SER A 323 32.96 -21.79 -8.50
N SER A 324 33.41 -20.60 -8.91
CA SER A 324 32.54 -19.52 -9.36
C SER A 324 32.02 -19.91 -10.75
N GLY A 325 31.00 -20.77 -10.76
CA GLY A 325 30.39 -21.29 -11.97
C GLY A 325 28.95 -21.69 -11.67
N GLY A 326 28.02 -20.75 -11.89
CA GLY A 326 26.59 -21.02 -11.85
C GLY A 326 25.79 -19.91 -11.13
N PHE A 327 24.96 -19.20 -11.91
CA PHE A 327 23.90 -18.28 -11.46
C PHE A 327 24.28 -16.88 -10.94
N GLY A 328 25.22 -16.21 -11.59
CA GLY A 328 25.35 -14.76 -11.53
C GLY A 328 25.05 -14.15 -12.89
N SER A 329 23.78 -13.94 -13.23
CA SER A 329 23.49 -12.96 -14.29
C SER A 329 23.98 -11.62 -13.74
N GLY A 330 25.05 -11.09 -14.33
CA GLY A 330 25.60 -9.77 -14.05
C GLY A 330 24.63 -8.69 -14.51
N ILE A 331 23.47 -8.61 -13.87
CA ILE A 331 22.51 -7.53 -14.06
C ILE A 331 23.18 -6.30 -13.45
N LYS A 332 23.78 -5.46 -14.30
CA LYS A 332 24.17 -4.11 -13.90
C LYS A 332 22.97 -3.51 -13.17
N PRO A 333 23.11 -3.04 -11.92
CA PRO A 333 21.98 -2.48 -11.20
C PRO A 333 21.39 -1.36 -12.04
N SER A 334 20.06 -1.36 -12.21
CA SER A 334 19.40 -0.31 -12.96
C SER A 334 19.77 1.06 -12.41
N ARG A 335 19.75 2.09 -13.26
CA ARG A 335 20.10 3.46 -12.84
C ARG A 335 19.19 3.91 -11.69
N LEU A 336 17.89 3.61 -11.79
CA LEU A 336 16.92 3.89 -10.74
C LEU A 336 17.19 3.07 -9.46
N ARG A 337 17.60 1.80 -9.57
CA ARG A 337 17.99 1.01 -8.39
C ARG A 337 19.21 1.60 -7.69
N THR A 338 20.21 2.02 -8.44
CA THR A 338 21.41 2.67 -7.89
C THR A 338 21.05 3.99 -7.20
N TYR A 339 20.14 4.75 -7.81
CA TYR A 339 19.58 5.97 -7.22
C TYR A 339 18.86 5.72 -5.89
N VAL A 340 17.96 4.73 -5.82
CA VAL A 340 17.28 4.33 -4.57
C VAL A 340 18.28 3.91 -3.49
N MET A 341 19.32 3.17 -3.87
CA MET A 341 20.35 2.69 -2.93
C MET A 341 21.24 3.83 -2.40
N SER A 342 21.22 5.01 -3.03
CA SER A 342 21.96 6.19 -2.56
C SER A 342 21.22 6.96 -1.46
N PHE A 343 19.94 6.67 -1.22
CA PHE A 343 19.17 7.34 -0.17
C PHE A 343 19.63 6.94 1.22
N ASP A 344 19.64 7.91 2.13
CA ASP A 344 19.71 7.65 3.56
C ASP A 344 18.41 7.00 4.05
N GLY A 345 18.47 6.37 5.24
CA GLY A 345 17.33 5.65 5.80
C GLY A 345 16.09 6.51 6.03
N GLU A 346 16.25 7.79 6.37
CA GLU A 346 15.12 8.71 6.60
C GLU A 346 14.45 9.11 5.30
N THR A 347 15.24 9.38 4.25
CA THR A 347 14.74 9.65 2.90
C THR A 347 14.00 8.44 2.35
N LEU A 348 14.59 7.24 2.44
CA LEU A 348 13.95 6.02 1.98
C LEU A 348 12.62 5.76 2.72
N GLN A 349 12.59 5.94 4.04
CA GLN A 349 11.37 5.79 4.83
C GLN A 349 10.30 6.82 4.44
N ARG A 350 10.68 8.08 4.18
CA ARG A 350 9.74 9.12 3.71
C ARG A 350 9.12 8.76 2.38
N TYR A 351 9.86 8.17 1.45
CA TYR A 351 9.33 7.70 0.16
C TYR A 351 8.44 6.45 0.32
N ALA A 352 8.81 5.53 1.22
CA ALA A 352 8.09 4.28 1.44
C ALA A 352 6.78 4.45 2.23
N THR A 353 6.65 5.54 3.00
CA THR A 353 5.46 5.81 3.81
C THR A 353 4.36 6.44 2.96
N ILE A 354 3.15 5.88 3.02
CA ILE A 354 1.94 6.47 2.43
C ILE A 354 1.57 7.71 3.23
N ARG A 355 1.33 8.84 2.56
CA ARG A 355 1.18 10.13 3.23
C ARG A 355 -0.21 10.41 3.78
N SER A 356 -1.28 9.81 3.22
CA SER A 356 -2.65 10.03 3.69
C SER A 356 -3.29 8.78 4.30
N LYS A 357 -4.22 9.00 5.24
CA LYS A 357 -5.01 7.92 5.86
C LYS A 357 -6.06 7.37 4.90
N GLU A 358 -6.49 8.21 3.96
CA GLU A 358 -7.44 7.92 2.91
C GLU A 358 -6.83 6.93 1.91
N ALA A 359 -5.59 7.17 1.44
CA ALA A 359 -4.87 6.24 0.57
C ALA A 359 -4.65 4.87 1.26
N VAL A 360 -4.25 4.86 2.54
CA VAL A 360 -4.15 3.60 3.30
C VAL A 360 -5.48 2.87 3.36
N SER A 361 -6.58 3.59 3.63
CA SER A 361 -7.92 2.99 3.68
C SER A 361 -8.38 2.46 2.32
N ILE A 362 -8.05 3.13 1.22
CA ILE A 362 -8.38 2.67 -0.14
C ILE A 362 -7.67 1.34 -0.44
N ILE A 363 -6.38 1.21 -0.08
CA ILE A 363 -5.64 -0.04 -0.30
C ILE A 363 -6.29 -1.19 0.47
N GLU A 364 -6.67 -0.95 1.73
CA GLU A 364 -7.36 -1.95 2.56
C GLU A 364 -8.71 -2.33 1.97
N LYS A 365 -9.56 -1.35 1.66
CA LYS A 365 -10.91 -1.57 1.10
C LYS A 365 -10.87 -2.23 -0.27
N HIS A 366 -9.94 -1.85 -1.15
CA HIS A 366 -9.81 -2.46 -2.46
C HIS A 366 -9.31 -3.91 -2.36
N THR A 367 -8.35 -4.17 -1.47
CA THR A 367 -7.89 -5.54 -1.19
C THR A 367 -9.02 -6.39 -0.59
N GLU A 368 -9.82 -5.83 0.33
CA GLU A 368 -11.02 -6.48 0.89
C GLU A 368 -12.06 -6.76 -0.20
N ALA A 369 -12.29 -5.84 -1.12
CA ALA A 369 -13.22 -6.04 -2.23
C ALA A 369 -12.76 -7.14 -3.20
N LEU A 370 -11.44 -7.30 -3.39
CA LEU A 370 -10.86 -8.35 -4.23
C LEU A 370 -10.88 -9.72 -3.57
N PHE A 371 -10.44 -9.81 -2.30
CA PHE A 371 -10.16 -11.09 -1.64
C PHE A 371 -11.15 -11.44 -0.53
N GLY A 372 -12.06 -10.54 -0.17
CA GLY A 372 -12.91 -10.65 1.00
C GLY A 372 -12.21 -10.21 2.29
N ARG A 373 -12.96 -10.16 3.39
CA ARG A 373 -12.42 -9.85 4.71
C ARG A 373 -11.56 -11.02 5.21
N PRO A 374 -10.30 -10.78 5.62
CA PRO A 374 -9.47 -11.84 6.18
C PRO A 374 -9.99 -12.25 7.57
N GLU A 375 -10.54 -13.45 7.71
CA GLU A 375 -10.90 -14.02 9.02
C GLU A 375 -9.64 -14.63 9.67
N ILE A 376 -8.85 -13.79 10.34
CA ILE A 376 -7.64 -14.23 11.04
C ILE A 376 -8.02 -14.64 12.46
N VAL A 377 -8.18 -15.96 12.68
CA VAL A 377 -8.31 -16.50 14.04
C VAL A 377 -6.92 -16.76 14.59
N ILE A 378 -6.54 -16.03 15.65
CA ILE A 378 -5.27 -16.26 16.35
C ILE A 378 -5.50 -17.36 17.38
N THR A 379 -4.77 -18.45 17.27
CA THR A 379 -4.80 -19.54 18.26
C THR A 379 -4.28 -19.03 19.62
N PRO A 380 -4.61 -19.70 20.75
CA PRO A 380 -4.08 -19.36 22.06
C PRO A 380 -2.53 -19.35 22.13
N GLN A 381 -1.87 -20.00 21.18
CA GLN A 381 -0.41 -20.03 21.01
C GLN A 381 0.16 -18.81 20.28
N GLY A 382 -0.68 -17.86 19.85
CA GLY A 382 -0.26 -16.66 19.11
C GLY A 382 0.02 -16.90 17.63
N THR A 383 -0.32 -18.07 17.08
CA THR A 383 -0.17 -18.38 15.65
C THR A 383 -1.51 -18.22 14.92
N VAL A 384 -1.46 -17.91 13.63
CA VAL A 384 -2.66 -17.86 12.77
C VAL A 384 -3.19 -19.27 12.57
N ASP A 385 -4.48 -19.47 12.83
CA ASP A 385 -5.18 -20.73 12.57
C ASP A 385 -5.39 -20.92 11.05
N SER A 386 -4.51 -21.69 10.43
CA SER A 386 -4.54 -21.95 8.99
C SER A 386 -5.64 -22.94 8.57
N SER A 387 -6.39 -23.52 9.52
CA SER A 387 -7.42 -24.54 9.22
C SER A 387 -8.65 -23.98 8.51
N LYS A 388 -8.85 -22.65 8.55
CA LYS A 388 -9.92 -21.94 7.86
C LYS A 388 -9.46 -21.18 6.61
N GLU A 389 -8.21 -21.34 6.17
CA GLU A 389 -7.71 -20.58 5.02
C GLU A 389 -8.38 -21.04 3.71
N GLU A 390 -9.07 -20.11 3.06
CA GLU A 390 -9.62 -20.32 1.72
C GLU A 390 -8.47 -20.44 0.70
N LEU A 391 -8.38 -21.60 0.03
CA LEU A 391 -7.38 -21.83 -1.02
C LEU A 391 -7.98 -21.49 -2.39
N ILE A 392 -7.25 -20.72 -3.19
CA ILE A 392 -7.60 -20.41 -4.58
C ILE A 392 -6.66 -21.10 -5.56
N LYS A 393 -7.19 -21.56 -6.70
CA LYS A 393 -6.40 -22.08 -7.82
C LYS A 393 -6.16 -20.94 -8.80
N ILE A 394 -4.90 -20.56 -8.96
CA ILE A 394 -4.48 -19.43 -9.81
C ILE A 394 -3.26 -19.83 -10.65
N SER A 395 -3.22 -19.45 -11.93
CA SER A 395 -2.00 -19.61 -12.72
C SER A 395 -0.92 -18.60 -12.35
N PHE A 396 0.34 -18.90 -12.62
CA PHE A 396 1.40 -17.90 -12.44
C PHE A 396 1.23 -16.69 -13.38
N GLY A 397 0.61 -16.86 -14.55
CA GLY A 397 0.21 -15.73 -15.39
C GLY A 397 -0.86 -14.85 -14.71
N GLY A 398 -1.86 -15.46 -14.09
CA GLY A 398 -2.86 -14.75 -13.28
C GLY A 398 -2.24 -14.02 -12.09
N LEU A 399 -1.29 -14.65 -11.41
CA LEU A 399 -0.55 -14.01 -10.31
C LEU A 399 0.35 -12.87 -10.79
N LYS A 400 1.03 -13.04 -11.93
CA LYS A 400 1.80 -11.98 -12.60
C LYS A 400 0.89 -10.79 -12.93
N ARG A 401 -0.27 -11.03 -13.54
CA ARG A 401 -1.28 -9.99 -13.82
C ARG A 401 -1.70 -9.26 -12.54
N LEU A 402 -2.02 -9.98 -11.45
CA LEU A 402 -2.39 -9.36 -10.17
C LEU A 402 -1.29 -8.43 -9.62
N VAL A 403 -0.03 -8.87 -9.69
CA VAL A 403 1.09 -8.06 -9.20
C VAL A 403 1.29 -6.83 -10.08
N LEU A 404 1.22 -6.95 -11.40
CA LEU A 404 1.32 -5.82 -12.32
C LEU A 404 0.19 -4.80 -12.12
N GLU A 405 -1.05 -5.28 -11.94
CA GLU A 405 -2.19 -4.41 -11.64
C GLU A 405 -1.99 -3.72 -10.29
N ALA A 406 -1.59 -4.43 -9.23
CA ALA A 406 -1.34 -3.87 -7.91
C ALA A 406 -0.28 -2.75 -7.96
N VAL A 407 0.84 -2.98 -8.64
CA VAL A 407 1.90 -1.96 -8.80
C VAL A 407 1.37 -0.74 -9.56
N THR A 408 0.56 -0.96 -10.59
CA THR A 408 -0.07 0.11 -11.37
C THR A 408 -1.08 0.89 -10.54
N PHE A 409 -1.90 0.19 -9.73
CA PHE A 409 -2.84 0.79 -8.80
C PHE A 409 -2.13 1.69 -7.79
N GLY A 410 -1.03 1.22 -7.20
CA GLY A 410 -0.21 2.02 -6.28
C GLY A 410 0.39 3.26 -6.94
N SER A 411 0.83 3.12 -8.19
CA SER A 411 1.37 4.24 -8.97
C SER A 411 0.31 5.30 -9.27
N PHE A 412 -0.88 4.87 -9.71
CA PHE A 412 -2.00 5.79 -9.94
C PHE A 412 -2.52 6.41 -8.65
N LEU A 413 -2.49 5.68 -7.54
CA LEU A 413 -2.87 6.22 -6.23
C LEU A 413 -1.97 7.39 -5.84
N TRP A 414 -0.66 7.31 -6.07
CA TRP A 414 0.24 8.45 -5.85
C TRP A 414 -0.11 9.66 -6.72
N ASP A 415 -0.33 9.46 -8.03
CA ASP A 415 -0.65 10.55 -8.96
C ASP A 415 -1.98 11.24 -8.59
N VAL A 416 -3.00 10.45 -8.27
CA VAL A 416 -4.33 10.91 -7.89
C VAL A 416 -4.31 11.62 -6.54
N GLU A 417 -3.64 11.05 -5.55
CA GLU A 417 -3.48 11.67 -4.25
C GLU A 417 -2.78 13.04 -4.40
N SER A 418 -1.71 13.11 -5.19
CA SER A 418 -0.97 14.35 -5.48
C SER A 418 -1.86 15.40 -6.15
N TYR A 419 -2.67 14.99 -7.12
CA TYR A 419 -3.65 15.85 -7.78
C TYR A 419 -4.69 16.41 -6.80
N VAL A 420 -5.34 15.56 -6.01
CA VAL A 420 -6.39 15.99 -5.08
C VAL A 420 -5.82 16.87 -3.96
N ASP A 421 -4.62 16.55 -3.47
CA ASP A 421 -3.99 17.31 -2.40
C ASP A 421 -3.59 18.73 -2.84
N SER A 422 -3.28 18.92 -4.13
CA SER A 422 -3.03 20.26 -4.68
C SER A 422 -4.27 21.17 -4.70
N ARG A 423 -5.47 20.60 -4.59
CA ARG A 423 -6.77 21.31 -4.65
C ARG A 423 -7.43 21.43 -3.28
N TYR A 424 -7.42 20.35 -2.48
CA TYR A 424 -8.16 20.26 -1.21
C TYR A 424 -7.24 20.26 0.04
N HIS A 425 -5.93 20.10 -0.12
CA HIS A 425 -4.93 20.16 0.97
C HIS A 425 -5.29 19.29 2.19
N PHE A 426 -5.36 17.97 2.00
CA PHE A 426 -5.78 17.04 3.05
C PHE A 426 -4.63 16.27 3.69
N VAL A 427 -3.45 16.28 3.07
CA VAL A 427 -2.29 15.60 3.64
C VAL A 427 -1.69 16.46 4.74
N MET A 428 -1.62 15.90 5.94
CA MET A 428 -0.96 16.54 7.09
C MET A 428 0.54 16.27 6.98
N ASN A 429 1.35 17.31 6.81
CA ASN A 429 2.82 17.23 6.76
C ASN A 429 3.45 16.93 8.12
#